data_AF-A0A821YDD2-F1
#
_entry.id   AF-A0A821YDD2-F1
#
_cell.length_a   1.000
_cell.length_b   1.000
_cell.length_c   1.000
_cell.angle_alpha   90.00
_cell.angle_beta   90.00
_cell.angle_gamma   90.00
#
_symmetry.space_group_name_H-M   'P 1'
#
loop_
_entity.id
_entity.type
_entity.pdbx_description
1 polymer ?
#
loop_
_entity_poly.entity_id
_entity_poly.type
_entity_poly.pdbx_seq_one_letter_code
_entity_poly.pdbx_strand_id
1 'polypeptide(L)'
;MEDLSFIPNLLNGPLDVYRDTSSFDWKRLKLALEGDIQLLRLKYKIWHTLENDPLFAHNIVTPPVEEQKRITQMQLQKINQYKFLTDEIFNAGYMKRTRTLMTINEAVQSLAPSVSVKMAIGIYLFSNAILSLGTERHRQFYEATIKDRKYVASFALTEIAHGSDAKLMRTTSTYDPKTKEFVIHTPDFEAAKCWVGNLGKILCDILFFALFFHSLEIISEVFAFFSLSSYNARNV
;
A
#
# COMPACT_ATOMS: atom_id res chain seq x y z
N MET A 1 6.30 -14.71 -32.72
CA MET A 1 5.78 -15.41 -31.53
C MET A 1 6.43 -14.74 -30.33
N GLU A 2 5.68 -14.42 -29.26
CA GLU A 2 6.25 -13.78 -28.08
C GLU A 2 7.29 -14.71 -27.42
N ASP A 3 8.41 -14.15 -26.97
CA ASP A 3 9.40 -14.91 -26.20
C ASP A 3 8.88 -15.16 -24.78
N LEU A 4 8.58 -16.43 -24.47
CA LEU A 4 8.10 -16.91 -23.18
C LEU A 4 9.14 -17.77 -22.44
N SER A 5 10.40 -17.74 -22.88
CA SER A 5 11.48 -18.55 -22.27
C SER A 5 11.78 -18.18 -20.81
N PHE A 6 11.47 -16.95 -20.40
CA PHE A 6 11.61 -16.47 -19.02
C PHE A 6 10.61 -17.11 -18.05
N ILE A 7 9.55 -17.75 -18.55
CA ILE A 7 8.60 -18.51 -17.74
C ILE A 7 9.20 -19.90 -17.52
N PRO A 8 9.48 -20.32 -16.26
CA PRO A 8 10.06 -21.62 -15.98
C PRO A 8 9.11 -22.75 -16.41
N ASN A 9 9.69 -23.89 -16.77
CA ASN A 9 8.92 -25.10 -17.00
C ASN A 9 8.40 -25.65 -15.66
N LEU A 10 7.27 -26.35 -15.71
CA LEU A 10 6.77 -27.08 -14.56
C LEU A 10 7.77 -28.19 -14.20
N LEU A 11 7.93 -28.46 -12.90
CA LEU A 11 8.76 -29.56 -12.43
C LEU A 11 8.15 -30.90 -12.85
N ASN A 12 8.98 -31.78 -13.40
CA ASN A 12 8.56 -33.15 -13.73
C ASN A 12 8.13 -33.91 -12.46
N GLY A 13 7.13 -34.77 -12.59
CA GLY A 13 6.63 -35.59 -11.49
C GLY A 13 5.36 -36.38 -11.82
N PRO A 14 4.71 -36.97 -10.81
CA PRO A 14 3.54 -37.83 -10.99
C PRO A 14 2.34 -37.17 -11.70
N LEU A 15 2.32 -35.84 -11.74
CA LEU A 15 1.27 -35.06 -12.40
C LEU A 15 1.50 -34.86 -13.90
N ASP A 16 2.64 -35.28 -14.45
CA ASP A 16 2.97 -35.10 -15.87
C ASP A 16 1.99 -35.84 -16.78
N VAL A 17 1.51 -37.01 -16.35
CA VAL A 17 0.46 -37.77 -17.06
C VAL A 17 -0.77 -36.92 -17.36
N TYR A 18 -1.12 -35.97 -16.47
CA TYR A 18 -2.21 -35.04 -16.70
C TYR A 18 -1.79 -33.80 -17.49
N ARG A 19 -0.60 -33.26 -17.22
CA ARG A 19 -0.09 -32.05 -17.91
C ARG A 19 0.13 -32.28 -19.40
N ASP A 20 0.58 -33.48 -19.77
CA ASP A 20 0.86 -33.87 -21.15
C ASP A 20 -0.42 -34.06 -21.99
N THR A 21 -1.58 -34.15 -21.35
CA THR A 21 -2.89 -34.18 -22.05
C THR A 21 -3.35 -32.80 -22.54
N SER A 22 -2.65 -31.73 -22.15
CA SER A 22 -3.03 -30.37 -22.54
C SER A 22 -2.97 -30.18 -24.05
N SER A 23 -4.07 -29.75 -24.65
CA SER A 23 -4.15 -29.43 -26.08
C SER A 23 -3.61 -28.03 -26.43
N PHE A 24 -3.14 -27.27 -25.44
CA PHE A 24 -2.63 -25.91 -25.59
C PHE A 24 -1.38 -25.65 -24.75
N ASP A 25 -0.60 -24.63 -25.14
CA ASP A 25 0.54 -24.14 -24.39
C ASP A 25 0.08 -23.27 -23.20
N TRP A 26 0.27 -23.78 -21.98
CA TRP A 26 -0.13 -23.10 -20.76
C TRP A 26 0.60 -21.76 -20.54
N LYS A 27 1.82 -21.59 -21.08
CA LYS A 27 2.55 -20.31 -21.00
C LYS A 27 1.85 -19.24 -21.82
N ARG A 28 1.30 -19.61 -22.98
CA ARG A 28 0.48 -18.71 -23.82
C ARG A 28 -0.85 -18.39 -23.15
N LEU A 29 -1.49 -19.37 -22.50
CA LEU A 29 -2.68 -19.10 -21.68
C LEU A 29 -2.36 -18.11 -20.56
N LYS A 30 -1.23 -18.28 -19.86
CA LYS A 30 -0.79 -17.34 -18.81
C LYS A 30 -0.61 -15.94 -19.36
N LEU A 31 0.06 -15.78 -20.50
CA LEU A 31 0.18 -14.46 -21.15
C LEU A 31 -1.19 -13.88 -21.53
N ALA A 32 -2.10 -14.71 -22.06
CA ALA A 32 -3.44 -14.25 -22.43
C ALA A 32 -4.25 -13.75 -21.22
N LEU A 33 -4.13 -14.39 -20.06
CA LEU A 33 -4.79 -13.98 -18.81
C LEU A 33 -4.20 -12.68 -18.24
N GLU A 34 -2.89 -12.50 -18.36
CA GLU A 34 -2.19 -11.32 -17.85
C GLU A 34 -2.32 -10.11 -18.80
N GLY A 35 -2.42 -10.38 -20.10
CA GLY A 35 -2.67 -9.40 -21.16
C GLY A 35 -1.50 -8.48 -21.50
N ASP A 36 -0.36 -8.58 -20.81
CA ASP A 36 0.83 -7.75 -21.05
C ASP A 36 2.11 -8.52 -20.70
N ILE A 37 2.95 -8.74 -21.71
CA ILE A 37 4.20 -9.51 -21.57
C ILE A 37 5.23 -8.80 -20.68
N GLN A 38 5.26 -7.47 -20.66
CA GLN A 38 6.22 -6.70 -19.86
C GLN A 38 5.85 -6.75 -18.39
N LEU A 39 4.55 -6.66 -18.08
CA LEU A 39 4.05 -6.86 -16.72
C LEU A 39 4.26 -8.30 -16.25
N LEU A 40 4.08 -9.29 -17.12
CA LEU A 40 4.36 -10.68 -16.79
C LEU A 40 5.85 -10.90 -16.50
N ARG A 41 6.76 -10.32 -17.30
CA ARG A 41 8.20 -10.33 -17.02
C ARG A 41 8.53 -9.68 -15.68
N LEU A 42 7.87 -8.57 -15.35
CA LEU A 42 8.03 -7.92 -14.06
C LEU A 42 7.58 -8.82 -12.89
N LYS A 43 6.44 -9.51 -13.01
CA LYS A 43 5.97 -10.48 -11.99
C LYS A 43 7.02 -11.56 -11.74
N TYR A 44 7.54 -12.21 -12.79
CA TYR A 44 8.59 -13.23 -12.65
C TYR A 44 9.89 -12.67 -12.09
N LYS A 45 10.30 -11.46 -12.49
CA LYS A 45 11.45 -10.78 -11.87
C LYS A 45 11.26 -10.62 -10.36
N ILE A 46 10.07 -10.18 -9.93
CA ILE A 46 9.75 -10.01 -8.50
C ILE A 46 9.76 -11.37 -7.80
N TRP A 47 9.05 -12.36 -8.32
CA TRP A 47 8.97 -13.70 -7.71
C TRP A 47 10.34 -14.33 -7.55
N HIS A 48 11.19 -14.32 -8.59
CA HIS A 48 12.55 -14.83 -8.47
C HIS A 48 13.42 -14.01 -7.50
N THR A 49 13.23 -12.69 -7.44
CA THR A 49 13.97 -11.86 -6.47
C THR A 49 13.59 -12.23 -5.04
N LEU A 50 12.29 -12.36 -4.76
CA LEU A 50 11.79 -12.66 -3.42
C LEU A 50 12.06 -14.10 -3.00
N GLU A 51 11.90 -15.07 -3.91
CA GLU A 51 12.19 -16.49 -3.65
C GLU A 51 13.66 -16.72 -3.24
N ASN A 52 14.58 -15.91 -3.78
CA ASN A 52 16.00 -15.98 -3.44
C ASN A 52 16.41 -15.15 -2.20
N ASP A 53 15.49 -14.40 -1.59
CA ASP A 53 15.76 -13.69 -0.33
C ASP A 53 15.19 -14.49 0.86
N PRO A 54 16.05 -14.99 1.78
CA PRO A 54 15.64 -15.73 2.96
C PRO A 54 14.60 -15.00 3.84
N LEU A 55 14.52 -13.68 3.77
CA LEU A 55 13.53 -12.90 4.52
C LEU A 55 12.09 -13.13 4.05
N PHE A 56 11.90 -13.62 2.82
CA PHE A 56 10.60 -13.95 2.24
C PHE A 56 10.33 -15.46 2.27
N ALA A 57 11.23 -16.27 2.84
CA ALA A 57 11.02 -17.68 3.02
C ALA A 57 9.81 -17.94 3.95
N HIS A 58 9.05 -18.99 3.65
CA HIS A 58 7.90 -19.36 4.47
C HIS A 58 8.37 -19.90 5.82
N ASN A 59 7.76 -19.40 6.91
CA ASN A 59 8.02 -19.93 8.24
C ASN A 59 7.28 -21.26 8.42
N ILE A 60 7.99 -22.29 8.88
CA ILE A 60 7.38 -23.61 9.17
C ILE A 60 6.29 -23.50 10.24
N VAL A 61 6.49 -22.60 11.20
CA VAL A 61 5.54 -22.30 12.29
C VAL A 61 5.19 -20.83 12.24
N THR A 62 3.92 -20.51 12.44
CA THR A 62 3.45 -19.12 12.53
C THR A 62 4.15 -18.40 13.69
N PRO A 63 4.95 -17.35 13.44
CA PRO A 63 5.61 -16.61 14.50
C PRO A 63 4.61 -15.84 15.37
N PRO A 64 4.98 -15.43 16.59
CA PRO A 64 4.18 -14.49 17.38
C PRO A 64 3.89 -13.19 16.60
N VAL A 65 2.79 -12.52 16.94
CA VAL A 65 2.30 -11.32 16.22
C VAL A 65 3.36 -10.22 16.12
N GLU A 66 4.12 -9.97 17.19
CA GLU A 66 5.18 -8.95 17.17
C GLU A 66 6.32 -9.31 16.23
N GLU A 67 6.65 -10.60 16.12
CA GLU A 67 7.66 -11.07 15.18
C GLU A 67 7.18 -10.99 13.73
N GLN A 68 5.90 -11.31 13.47
CA GLN A 68 5.30 -11.10 12.15
C GLN A 68 5.36 -9.62 11.72
N LYS A 69 5.08 -8.68 12.64
CA LYS A 69 5.19 -7.24 12.39
C LYS A 69 6.64 -6.84 12.08
N ARG A 70 7.61 -7.36 12.84
CA ARG A 70 9.04 -7.11 12.65
C ARG A 70 9.51 -7.60 11.28
N ILE A 71 9.18 -8.85 10.92
CA ILE A 71 9.48 -9.44 9.60
C ILE A 71 8.85 -8.60 8.49
N THR A 72 7.57 -8.23 8.61
CA THR A 72 6.85 -7.42 7.62
C THR A 72 7.54 -6.07 7.39
N GLN A 73 8.03 -5.43 8.46
CA GLN A 73 8.76 -4.17 8.35
C GLN A 73 10.10 -4.33 7.63
N MET A 74 10.85 -5.41 7.93
CA MET A 74 12.10 -5.72 7.23
C MET A 74 11.84 -6.04 5.75
N GLN A 75 10.80 -6.80 5.44
CA GLN A 75 10.39 -7.12 4.07
C GLN A 75 10.10 -5.85 3.28
N LEU A 76 9.41 -4.87 3.90
CA LEU A 76 9.15 -3.59 3.26
C LEU A 76 10.45 -2.84 2.93
N GLN A 77 11.40 -2.82 3.87
CA GLN A 77 12.71 -2.21 3.64
C GLN A 77 13.46 -2.89 2.49
N LYS A 78 13.41 -4.22 2.40
CA LYS A 78 14.01 -4.97 1.29
C LYS A 78 13.34 -4.68 -0.04
N ILE A 79 12.01 -4.66 -0.10
CA ILE A 79 11.28 -4.29 -1.32
C ILE A 79 11.66 -2.88 -1.80
N ASN A 80 11.82 -1.92 -0.88
CA ASN A 80 12.27 -0.58 -1.22
C ASN A 80 13.71 -0.57 -1.79
N GLN A 81 14.59 -1.44 -1.31
CA GLN A 81 15.96 -1.59 -1.83
C GLN A 81 16.00 -2.21 -3.22
N TYR A 82 15.08 -3.12 -3.56
CA TYR A 82 15.02 -3.75 -4.89
C TYR A 82 14.58 -2.81 -6.00
N LYS A 83 13.95 -1.68 -5.68
CA LYS A 83 13.54 -0.64 -6.64
C LYS A 83 12.79 -1.22 -7.85
N PHE A 84 11.78 -2.06 -7.59
CA PHE A 84 10.93 -2.62 -8.65
C PHE A 84 10.17 -1.54 -9.43
N LEU A 85 9.91 -0.39 -8.81
CA LEU A 85 9.46 0.82 -9.50
C LEU A 85 10.69 1.61 -9.97
N THR A 86 10.87 1.71 -11.29
CA THR A 86 11.95 2.49 -11.88
C THR A 86 11.55 3.97 -12.04
N ASP A 87 12.54 4.86 -12.16
CA ASP A 87 12.29 6.28 -12.43
C ASP A 87 11.56 6.50 -13.77
N GLU A 88 11.83 5.66 -14.78
CA GLU A 88 11.11 5.70 -16.05
C GLU A 88 9.61 5.45 -15.85
N ILE A 89 9.25 4.41 -15.09
CA ILE A 89 7.84 4.09 -14.80
C ILE A 89 7.20 5.15 -13.90
N PHE A 90 7.95 5.68 -12.94
CA PHE A 90 7.46 6.75 -12.07
C PHE A 90 7.09 8.01 -12.87
N ASN A 91 7.90 8.36 -13.88
CA ASN A 91 7.68 9.50 -14.77
C ASN A 91 6.75 9.18 -15.96
N ALA A 92 6.32 7.93 -16.11
CA ALA A 92 5.37 7.55 -17.15
C ALA A 92 3.96 8.12 -16.89
N GLY A 93 3.12 8.08 -17.92
CA GLY A 93 1.72 8.47 -17.82
C GLY A 93 0.97 7.68 -16.74
N TYR A 94 -0.04 8.31 -16.13
CA TYR A 94 -0.80 7.79 -14.99
C TYR A 94 -1.23 6.33 -15.16
N MET A 95 -1.84 5.99 -16.30
CA MET A 95 -2.31 4.63 -16.58
C MET A 95 -1.19 3.58 -16.52
N LYS A 96 -0.05 3.84 -17.18
CA LYS A 96 1.10 2.92 -17.19
C LYS A 96 1.69 2.79 -15.79
N ARG A 97 1.88 3.92 -15.09
CA ARG A 97 2.41 3.93 -13.72
C ARG A 97 1.52 3.15 -12.75
N THR A 98 0.22 3.44 -12.73
CA THR A 98 -0.74 2.78 -11.83
C THR A 98 -0.84 1.29 -12.11
N ARG A 99 -0.91 0.88 -13.37
CA ARG A 99 -0.95 -0.55 -13.75
C ARG A 99 0.31 -1.29 -13.30
N THR A 100 1.48 -0.67 -13.45
CA THR A 100 2.73 -1.27 -12.97
C THR A 100 2.78 -1.38 -11.45
N LEU A 101 2.33 -0.35 -10.71
CA LEU A 101 2.25 -0.40 -9.25
C LEU A 101 1.33 -1.51 -8.75
N MET A 102 0.16 -1.67 -9.38
CA MET A 102 -0.76 -2.77 -9.06
C MET A 102 -0.13 -4.14 -9.37
N THR A 103 0.57 -4.26 -10.49
CA THR A 103 1.29 -5.49 -10.87
C THR A 103 2.37 -5.85 -9.85
N ILE A 104 3.15 -4.86 -9.39
CA ILE A 104 4.15 -5.05 -8.34
C ILE A 104 3.47 -5.55 -7.06
N ASN A 105 2.38 -4.91 -6.64
CA ASN A 105 1.68 -5.29 -5.43
C ASN A 105 1.09 -6.70 -5.51
N GLU A 106 0.50 -7.06 -6.65
CA GLU A 106 -0.07 -8.39 -6.90
C GLU A 106 1.01 -9.47 -6.84
N ALA A 107 2.18 -9.23 -7.44
CA ALA A 107 3.31 -10.15 -7.38
C ALA A 107 3.84 -10.33 -5.95
N VAL A 108 3.88 -9.25 -5.17
CA VAL A 108 4.29 -9.31 -3.74
C VAL A 108 3.24 -10.06 -2.92
N GLN A 109 1.95 -9.81 -3.14
CA GLN A 109 0.83 -10.42 -2.41
C GLN A 109 0.86 -11.95 -2.48
N SER A 110 1.29 -12.54 -3.61
CA SER A 110 1.30 -14.00 -3.78
C SER A 110 2.31 -14.72 -2.89
N LEU A 111 3.33 -14.03 -2.38
CA LEU A 111 4.33 -14.60 -1.45
C LEU A 111 4.22 -14.02 -0.04
N ALA A 112 4.00 -12.70 0.08
CA ALA A 112 4.10 -11.98 1.34
C ALA A 112 2.91 -11.00 1.50
N PRO A 113 1.73 -11.50 1.91
CA PRO A 113 0.51 -10.70 1.93
C PRO A 113 0.55 -9.54 2.93
N SER A 114 1.19 -9.73 4.09
CA SER A 114 1.28 -8.68 5.12
C SER A 114 2.03 -7.43 4.64
N VAL A 115 3.13 -7.61 3.91
CA VAL A 115 3.89 -6.47 3.36
C VAL A 115 3.18 -5.86 2.15
N SER A 116 2.46 -6.65 1.35
CA SER A 116 1.62 -6.13 0.28
C SER A 116 0.54 -5.18 0.82
N VAL A 117 -0.22 -5.59 1.86
CA VAL A 117 -1.23 -4.71 2.48
C VAL A 117 -0.58 -3.45 3.05
N LYS A 118 0.60 -3.58 3.66
CA LYS A 118 1.37 -2.46 4.19
C LYS A 118 1.76 -1.44 3.10
N MET A 119 2.18 -1.93 1.93
CA MET A 119 2.49 -1.10 0.76
C MET A 119 1.23 -0.47 0.16
N ALA A 120 0.17 -1.26 0.01
CA ALA A 120 -1.08 -0.82 -0.58
C ALA A 120 -1.68 0.37 0.17
N ILE A 121 -1.75 0.29 1.50
CA ILE A 121 -2.32 1.35 2.33
C ILE A 121 -1.31 2.48 2.52
N GLY A 122 -0.11 2.15 2.98
CA GLY A 122 0.85 3.15 3.46
C GLY A 122 1.65 3.86 2.38
N ILE A 123 1.63 3.34 1.14
CA ILE A 123 2.31 3.95 0.00
C ILE A 123 1.28 4.29 -1.07
N TYR A 124 0.58 3.31 -1.62
CA TYR A 124 -0.22 3.54 -2.82
C TYR A 124 -1.50 4.33 -2.58
N LEU A 125 -2.30 3.94 -1.59
CA LEU A 125 -3.55 4.63 -1.24
C LEU A 125 -3.26 6.06 -0.81
N PHE A 126 -2.30 6.25 0.08
CA PHE A 126 -1.90 7.57 0.54
C PHE A 126 -1.38 8.46 -0.60
N SER A 127 -0.43 7.97 -1.40
CA SER A 127 0.13 8.74 -2.51
C SER A 127 -0.94 9.11 -3.55
N ASN A 128 -1.88 8.22 -3.86
CA ASN A 128 -2.99 8.53 -4.75
C ASN A 128 -3.95 9.56 -4.15
N ALA A 129 -4.26 9.47 -2.85
CA ALA A 129 -5.07 10.47 -2.18
C ALA A 129 -4.42 11.86 -2.23
N ILE A 130 -3.10 11.96 -2.04
CA ILE A 130 -2.36 13.23 -2.20
C ILE A 130 -2.43 13.74 -3.64
N LEU A 131 -2.27 12.89 -4.64
CA LEU A 131 -2.38 13.32 -6.05
C LEU A 131 -3.79 13.78 -6.42
N SER A 132 -4.82 13.11 -5.92
CA SER A 132 -6.22 13.37 -6.30
C SER A 132 -6.83 14.56 -5.54
N LEU A 133 -6.45 14.74 -4.27
CA LEU A 133 -7.10 15.68 -3.36
C LEU A 133 -6.17 16.81 -2.92
N GLY A 134 -4.86 16.62 -3.08
CA GLY A 134 -3.86 17.60 -2.71
C GLY A 134 -3.64 18.66 -3.80
N THR A 135 -3.17 19.82 -3.35
CA THR A 135 -2.57 20.86 -4.20
C THR A 135 -1.06 20.68 -4.37
N GLU A 136 -0.43 21.50 -5.20
CA GLU A 136 1.03 21.46 -5.49
C GLU A 136 1.91 21.43 -4.24
N ARG A 137 1.50 22.10 -3.15
CA ARG A 137 2.24 22.09 -1.88
C ARG A 137 2.42 20.68 -1.29
N HIS A 138 1.54 19.74 -1.65
CA HIS A 138 1.60 18.37 -1.16
C HIS A 138 2.39 17.42 -2.07
N ARG A 139 2.84 17.89 -3.25
CA ARG A 139 3.64 17.12 -4.21
C ARG A 139 4.87 16.49 -3.55
N GLN A 140 5.53 17.22 -2.66
CA GLN A 140 6.67 16.73 -1.89
C GLN A 140 6.34 15.45 -1.09
N PHE A 141 5.13 15.33 -0.51
CA PHE A 141 4.75 14.16 0.27
C PHE A 141 4.44 12.96 -0.63
N TYR A 142 3.86 13.22 -1.80
CA TYR A 142 3.68 12.20 -2.82
C TYR A 142 5.02 11.58 -3.23
N GLU A 143 5.99 12.42 -3.62
CA GLU A 143 7.30 11.97 -4.09
C GLU A 143 8.09 11.28 -2.98
N ALA A 144 8.11 11.85 -1.78
CA ALA A 144 8.79 11.27 -0.63
C ALA A 144 8.24 9.88 -0.24
N THR A 145 6.93 9.65 -0.43
CA THR A 145 6.29 8.37 -0.11
C THR A 145 6.52 7.33 -1.21
N ILE A 146 6.18 7.65 -2.46
CA ILE A 146 6.12 6.64 -3.53
C ILE A 146 7.48 6.39 -4.19
N LYS A 147 8.28 7.45 -4.35
CA LYS A 147 9.56 7.44 -5.05
C LYS A 147 10.71 7.26 -4.06
N ASP A 148 10.83 8.15 -3.08
CA ASP A 148 11.98 8.15 -2.18
C ASP A 148 11.85 7.12 -1.04
N ARG A 149 10.63 6.61 -0.79
CA ARG A 149 10.33 5.66 0.29
C ARG A 149 10.78 6.15 1.68
N LYS A 150 10.73 7.47 1.92
CA LYS A 150 11.19 8.12 3.17
C LYS A 150 10.32 7.79 4.36
N TYR A 151 9.03 7.57 4.14
CA TYR A 151 8.09 7.20 5.18
C TYR A 151 6.96 6.35 4.60
N VAL A 152 6.28 5.68 5.51
CA VAL A 152 5.06 4.92 5.26
C VAL A 152 3.95 5.68 5.95
N ALA A 153 2.84 5.89 5.26
CA ALA A 153 1.74 6.65 5.81
C ALA A 153 0.64 5.77 6.43
N SER A 154 -0.28 6.44 7.11
CA SER A 154 -1.55 5.86 7.58
C SER A 154 -2.72 6.58 6.92
N PHE A 155 -3.82 5.85 6.71
CA PHE A 155 -5.07 6.38 6.16
C PHE A 155 -6.18 6.19 7.19
N ALA A 156 -6.60 7.28 7.83
CA ALA A 156 -7.55 7.26 8.95
C ALA A 156 -8.91 7.82 8.52
N LEU A 157 -9.80 6.91 8.10
CA LEU A 157 -11.17 7.22 7.70
C LEU A 157 -12.19 6.59 8.66
N THR A 158 -12.16 5.26 8.75
CA THR A 158 -13.11 4.44 9.51
C THR A 158 -13.12 4.80 10.99
N GLU A 159 -14.31 4.93 11.55
CA GLU A 159 -14.58 5.07 12.98
C GLU A 159 -15.23 3.79 13.52
N ILE A 160 -15.20 3.58 14.83
CA ILE A 160 -15.82 2.41 15.48
C ILE A 160 -17.30 2.27 15.09
N ALA A 161 -18.06 3.37 15.05
CA ALA A 161 -19.47 3.36 14.65
C ALA A 161 -19.72 3.51 13.14
N HIS A 162 -18.74 4.00 12.36
CA HIS A 162 -18.95 4.41 10.96
C HIS A 162 -17.84 3.92 10.04
N GLY A 163 -18.17 2.93 9.20
CA GLY A 163 -17.28 2.41 8.15
C GLY A 163 -17.89 2.46 6.76
N SER A 164 -19.05 1.80 6.56
CA SER A 164 -19.75 1.78 5.27
C SER A 164 -20.33 3.13 4.89
N ASP A 165 -20.90 3.85 5.85
CA ASP A 165 -21.40 5.22 5.66
C ASP A 165 -20.47 6.23 6.32
N ALA A 166 -19.43 6.61 5.59
CA ALA A 166 -18.42 7.56 6.06
C ALA A 166 -18.98 8.99 6.26
N LYS A 167 -20.13 9.32 5.66
CA LYS A 167 -20.75 10.65 5.81
C LYS A 167 -21.24 10.92 7.22
N LEU A 168 -21.51 9.85 7.97
CA LEU A 168 -21.95 9.91 9.36
C LEU A 168 -20.80 9.91 10.37
N MET A 169 -19.53 9.97 9.90
CA MET A 169 -18.39 10.06 10.80
C MET A 169 -18.54 11.25 11.75
N ARG A 170 -18.16 11.09 13.01
CA ARG A 170 -18.40 12.08 14.06
C ARG A 170 -17.15 12.85 14.46
N THR A 171 -15.98 12.45 13.96
CA THR A 171 -14.77 13.26 14.11
C THR A 171 -14.91 14.56 13.31
N THR A 172 -14.64 15.69 13.96
CA THR A 172 -14.78 17.03 13.36
C THR A 172 -13.43 17.71 13.17
N SER A 173 -13.41 18.64 12.22
CA SER A 173 -12.30 19.55 11.93
C SER A 173 -12.86 20.98 11.87
N THR A 174 -12.47 21.80 12.83
CA THR A 174 -12.92 23.19 12.93
C THR A 174 -11.74 24.12 12.73
N TYR A 175 -11.82 25.04 11.77
CA TYR A 175 -10.77 26.04 11.55
C TYR A 175 -10.82 27.12 12.64
N ASP A 176 -9.73 27.31 13.38
CA ASP A 176 -9.56 28.43 14.32
C ASP A 176 -8.84 29.59 13.60
N PRO A 177 -9.53 30.72 13.33
CA PRO A 177 -8.92 31.87 12.66
C PRO A 177 -7.81 32.54 13.45
N LYS A 178 -7.78 32.38 14.79
CA LYS A 178 -6.78 33.01 15.66
C LYS A 178 -5.41 32.35 15.50
N THR A 179 -5.38 31.02 15.51
CA THR A 179 -4.15 30.25 15.36
C THR A 179 -3.86 29.89 13.89
N LYS A 180 -4.86 30.00 13.01
CA LYS A 180 -4.83 29.54 11.62
C LYS A 180 -4.60 28.03 11.51
N GLU A 181 -5.16 27.29 12.45
CA GLU A 181 -5.04 25.83 12.55
C GLU A 181 -6.41 25.15 12.43
N PHE A 182 -6.40 23.86 12.12
CA PHE A 182 -7.58 23.02 12.21
C PHE A 182 -7.55 22.25 13.54
N VAL A 183 -8.58 22.42 14.34
CA VAL A 183 -8.79 21.67 15.58
C VAL A 183 -9.54 20.38 15.22
N ILE A 184 -8.87 19.24 15.41
CA ILE A 184 -9.47 17.92 15.24
C ILE A 184 -10.05 17.45 16.55
N HIS A 185 -11.34 17.07 16.55
CA HIS A 185 -12.01 16.60 17.75
C HIS A 185 -12.74 15.28 17.51
N THR A 186 -12.43 14.29 18.35
CA THR A 186 -13.14 13.01 18.44
C THR A 186 -14.03 13.05 19.68
N PRO A 187 -15.37 13.14 19.53
CA PRO A 187 -16.27 13.45 20.64
C PRO A 187 -16.42 12.33 21.68
N ASP A 188 -16.30 11.07 21.26
CA ASP A 188 -16.37 9.90 22.14
C ASP A 188 -15.69 8.67 21.52
N PHE A 189 -15.79 7.53 22.20
CA PHE A 189 -15.15 6.28 21.76
C PHE A 189 -15.70 5.75 20.42
N GLU A 190 -16.99 5.92 20.11
CA GLU A 190 -17.49 5.37 18.84
C GLU A 190 -17.03 6.19 17.63
N ALA A 191 -16.65 7.44 17.85
CA ALA A 191 -15.99 8.29 16.86
C ALA A 191 -14.48 8.02 16.73
N ALA A 192 -13.89 7.17 17.59
CA ALA A 192 -12.46 6.86 17.52
C ALA A 192 -12.13 6.17 16.18
N LYS A 193 -11.05 6.62 15.53
CA LYS A 193 -10.55 5.98 14.30
C LYS A 193 -10.09 4.55 14.60
N CYS A 194 -10.51 3.60 13.78
CA CYS A 194 -10.20 2.18 13.95
C CYS A 194 -9.72 1.53 12.65
N TRP A 195 -9.07 0.36 12.76
CA TRP A 195 -8.50 -0.39 11.63
C TRP A 195 -7.49 0.40 10.78
N VAL A 196 -6.89 1.45 11.37
CA VAL A 196 -5.93 2.30 10.67
C VAL A 196 -4.60 1.56 10.53
N GLY A 197 -4.32 1.07 9.31
CA GLY A 197 -3.05 0.44 8.99
C GLY A 197 -1.87 1.39 9.26
N ASN A 198 -0.78 0.85 9.82
CA ASN A 198 0.44 1.58 10.20
C ASN A 198 0.31 2.54 11.40
N LEU A 199 -0.89 2.72 11.96
CA LEU A 199 -1.08 3.56 13.14
C LEU A 199 -0.60 2.84 14.42
N GLY A 200 0.27 3.50 15.20
CA GLY A 200 0.58 3.14 16.58
C GLY A 200 2.03 2.78 16.91
N LYS A 201 2.75 2.02 16.07
CA LYS A 201 4.13 1.57 16.35
C LYS A 201 5.20 2.07 15.38
N ILE A 202 4.81 2.86 14.39
CA ILE A 202 5.70 3.32 13.33
C ILE A 202 5.53 4.83 13.20
N LEU A 203 6.64 5.55 13.07
CA LEU A 203 6.61 6.96 12.69
C LEU A 203 6.03 7.06 11.27
N CYS A 204 4.84 7.66 11.15
CA CYS A 204 4.13 7.78 9.90
C CYS A 204 3.48 9.16 9.77
N ASP A 205 3.45 9.68 8.54
CA ASP A 205 2.49 10.73 8.19
C ASP A 205 1.09 10.13 8.11
N ILE A 206 0.08 10.90 8.48
CA ILE A 206 -1.30 10.44 8.50
C ILE A 206 -2.14 11.34 7.60
N LEU A 207 -2.83 10.70 6.65
CA LEU A 207 -3.97 11.33 6.01
C LEU A 207 -5.21 11.05 6.86
N PHE A 208 -5.81 12.11 7.38
CA PHE A 208 -6.88 12.04 8.36
C PHE A 208 -8.17 12.68 7.82
N PHE A 209 -9.30 12.00 8.06
CA PHE A 209 -10.61 12.43 7.58
C PHE A 209 -11.52 12.86 8.74
N ALA A 210 -12.16 14.00 8.56
CA ALA A 210 -13.09 14.59 9.52
C ALA A 210 -14.14 15.48 8.83
N LEU A 211 -15.29 15.67 9.48
CA LEU A 211 -16.32 16.61 9.04
C LEU A 211 -15.88 18.06 9.28
N PHE A 212 -16.04 18.93 8.28
CA PHE A 212 -15.67 20.33 8.42
C PHE A 212 -16.82 21.24 8.80
N PHE A 213 -16.56 22.06 9.81
CA PHE A 213 -17.44 23.12 10.25
C PHE A 213 -16.79 24.48 10.03
N HIS A 214 -17.48 25.34 9.29
CA HIS A 214 -17.23 26.77 9.27
C HIS A 214 -18.50 27.46 9.76
N SER A 215 -18.38 28.33 10.77
CA SER A 215 -19.53 29.09 11.28
C SER A 215 -20.76 28.24 11.67
N LEU A 216 -20.54 27.06 12.28
CA LEU A 216 -21.56 26.09 12.74
C LEU A 216 -22.39 25.40 11.63
N GLU A 217 -22.05 25.60 10.36
CA GLU A 217 -22.63 24.87 9.23
C GLU A 217 -21.67 23.76 8.75
N ILE A 218 -22.22 22.59 8.41
CA ILE A 218 -21.46 21.50 7.78
C ILE A 218 -21.29 21.87 6.32
N ILE A 219 -20.06 22.20 5.92
CA ILE A 219 -19.80 22.68 4.54
C ILE A 219 -19.35 21.54 3.62
N SER A 220 -18.68 20.49 4.14
CA SER A 220 -18.29 19.27 3.40
C SER A 220 -17.38 18.36 4.26
N GLU A 221 -17.05 17.17 3.74
CA GLU A 221 -15.91 16.38 4.23
C GLU A 221 -14.60 17.11 3.90
N VAL A 222 -13.76 17.39 4.90
CA VAL A 222 -12.44 17.99 4.66
C VAL A 222 -11.34 17.00 4.97
N PHE A 223 -10.39 16.99 4.06
CA PHE A 223 -9.16 16.24 4.14
C PHE A 223 -8.14 17.07 4.90
N ALA A 224 -7.67 16.54 6.02
CA ALA A 224 -6.58 17.15 6.75
C ALA A 224 -5.37 16.23 6.72
N PHE A 225 -4.26 16.78 6.24
CA PHE A 225 -2.98 16.10 6.26
C PHE A 225 -2.25 16.44 7.56
N PHE A 226 -1.90 15.43 8.34
CA PHE A 226 -1.11 15.62 9.55
C PHE A 226 0.18 14.81 9.44
N SER A 227 1.31 15.49 9.61
CA SER A 227 2.56 14.80 9.89
C SER A 227 2.66 14.60 11.39
N LEU A 228 2.57 13.35 11.85
CA LEU A 228 2.96 13.02 13.22
C LEU A 228 4.48 12.90 13.25
N SER A 229 5.18 13.97 13.67
CA SER A 229 6.55 13.83 14.15
C SER A 229 6.48 13.35 15.60
N SER A 230 6.84 12.09 15.87
CA SER A 230 6.83 11.59 17.25
C SER A 230 7.88 12.35 18.06
N TYR A 231 7.43 13.18 18.99
CA TYR A 231 8.20 13.54 20.17
C TYR A 231 8.35 12.27 21.03
N ASN A 232 9.57 11.75 21.13
CA ASN A 232 10.05 10.72 22.06
C ASN A 232 9.13 9.50 22.37
N ALA A 233 9.26 8.43 21.58
CA ALA A 233 8.96 7.07 22.04
C ALA A 233 10.16 6.49 22.83
N ARG A 234 10.48 7.11 23.97
CA ARG A 234 11.27 6.51 25.04
C ARG A 234 10.43 6.65 26.31
N ASN A 235 10.02 5.52 26.88
CA ASN A 235 9.20 5.35 28.09
C ASN A 235 7.68 5.28 27.87
N VAL A 236 7.17 4.12 27.43
CA VAL A 236 6.14 3.33 28.13
C VAL A 236 6.37 1.86 27.80
#